data_AF-A0AAW1RKM7-F1
#
_entry.id   AF-A0AAW1RKM7-F1
#
_cell.length_a   1.000
_cell.length_b   1.000
_cell.length_c   1.000
_cell.angle_alpha   90.00
_cell.angle_beta   90.00
_cell.angle_gamma   90.00
#
_symmetry.space_group_name_H-M   'P 1'
#
loop_
_entity.id
_entity.type
_entity.pdbx_description
1 polymer ?
#
loop_
_entity_poly.entity_id
_entity_poly.type
_entity_poly.pdbx_seq_one_letter_code
_entity_poly.pdbx_strand_id
1 'polypeptide(L)'
;MEELFAATEARVVSAFKVAKCTPSTGSTWNAKKKLPKTKGKPRVLCLTAERRSKRRGFKGSVHICKLDAGRFQVRNTYLLKFLTRMEALTDPSKPNQPQFLELWFSNNAFTSESRFAFEIEDTESLQEAMGTIYLFCKRNERKVPAVVGAEASNVEKWGAQAERSNEGSDFGATLLSADEAG
;
A
#
# COMPACT_ATOMS: atom_id res chain seq x y z
N MET A 1 -13.61 9.00 -4.24
CA MET A 1 -12.20 8.69 -4.56
C MET A 1 -12.00 8.54 -6.06
N GLU A 2 -12.92 7.88 -6.76
CA GLU A 2 -12.86 7.74 -8.23
C GLU A 2 -12.84 9.08 -8.97
N GLU A 3 -13.63 10.06 -8.53
CA GLU A 3 -13.60 11.43 -9.07
C GLU A 3 -12.21 12.08 -9.05
N LEU A 4 -11.34 11.70 -8.10
CA LEU A 4 -9.98 12.22 -8.00
C LEU A 4 -9.10 11.78 -9.18
N PHE A 5 -9.42 10.63 -9.77
CA PHE A 5 -8.69 10.01 -10.86
C PHE A 5 -9.50 9.94 -12.16
N ALA A 6 -10.74 10.44 -12.18
CA ALA A 6 -11.64 10.41 -13.32
C ALA A 6 -11.08 11.10 -14.57
N ALA A 7 -10.21 12.10 -14.40
CA ALA A 7 -9.54 12.79 -15.49
C ALA A 7 -8.25 12.06 -15.97
N THR A 8 -7.94 10.89 -15.41
CA THR A 8 -6.73 10.11 -15.71
C THR A 8 -7.09 8.73 -16.25
N GLU A 9 -6.16 8.09 -16.96
CA GLU A 9 -6.32 6.69 -17.39
C GLU A 9 -6.14 5.68 -16.23
N ALA A 10 -5.82 6.17 -15.02
CA ALA A 10 -5.60 5.33 -13.86
C ALA A 10 -6.91 4.96 -13.17
N ARG A 11 -7.15 3.66 -12.99
CA ARG A 11 -8.29 3.13 -12.23
C ARG A 11 -7.90 2.92 -10.77
N VAL A 12 -8.81 3.21 -9.84
CA VAL A 12 -8.63 2.95 -8.41
C VAL A 12 -8.77 1.44 -8.17
N VAL A 13 -7.72 0.80 -7.65
CA VAL A 13 -7.73 -0.63 -7.30
C VAL A 13 -8.25 -0.83 -5.88
N SER A 14 -7.73 -0.04 -4.93
CA SER A 14 -8.14 -0.08 -3.54
C SER A 14 -7.80 1.22 -2.82
N ALA A 15 -8.44 1.47 -1.68
CA ALA A 15 -8.18 2.64 -0.86
C ALA A 15 -8.29 2.30 0.62
N PHE A 16 -7.25 2.64 1.40
CA PHE A 16 -7.16 2.33 2.83
C PHE A 16 -7.18 3.60 3.66
N LYS A 17 -8.04 3.65 4.70
CA LYS A 17 -7.99 4.72 5.70
C LYS A 17 -6.78 4.53 6.58
N VAL A 18 -5.96 5.57 6.71
CA VAL A 18 -4.72 5.51 7.48
C VAL A 18 -4.46 6.84 8.19
N ALA A 19 -3.63 6.84 9.24
CA ALA A 19 -3.06 8.07 9.78
C ALA A 19 -1.57 8.17 9.44
N LYS A 20 -1.13 9.33 8.94
CA LYS A 20 0.29 9.52 8.59
C LYS A 20 1.14 9.54 9.86
N CYS A 21 2.22 8.76 9.85
CA CYS A 21 3.19 8.68 10.92
C CYS A 21 4.55 9.26 10.51
N THR A 22 5.39 9.50 11.51
CA THR A 22 6.83 9.63 11.31
C THR A 22 7.42 8.24 11.26
N PRO A 23 8.20 7.87 10.22
CA PRO A 23 8.83 6.57 10.16
C PRO A 23 9.69 6.28 11.39
N SER A 24 9.73 5.01 11.77
CA SER A 24 10.50 4.51 12.90
C SER A 24 11.99 4.79 12.73
N THR A 25 12.64 5.26 13.79
CA THR A 25 14.08 5.53 13.78
C THR A 25 14.84 4.27 14.22
N GLY A 26 15.83 3.84 13.43
CA GLY A 26 16.67 2.67 13.70
C GLY A 26 16.71 1.69 12.52
N SER A 27 17.82 0.95 12.38
CA SER A 27 17.92 -0.13 11.40
C SER A 27 17.10 -1.34 11.86
N THR A 28 16.55 -2.07 10.90
CA THR A 28 15.74 -3.30 11.10
C THR A 28 16.47 -4.42 11.87
N TRP A 29 17.77 -4.27 12.16
CA TRP A 29 18.60 -5.30 12.77
C TRP A 29 18.82 -5.14 14.28
N ASN A 30 18.47 -3.99 14.87
CA ASN A 30 18.70 -3.74 16.28
C ASN A 30 17.42 -3.93 17.10
N ALA A 31 17.53 -4.69 18.20
CA ALA A 31 16.48 -5.06 19.16
C ALA A 31 15.77 -3.89 19.88
N LYS A 32 15.98 -2.63 19.44
CA LYS A 32 15.36 -1.43 19.99
C LYS A 32 14.80 -0.53 18.87
N LYS A 33 14.19 -1.13 17.85
CA LYS A 33 13.47 -0.35 16.84
C LYS A 33 12.27 0.32 17.51
N LYS A 34 12.28 1.66 17.54
CA LYS A 34 11.16 2.45 18.09
C LYS A 34 10.00 2.40 17.09
N LEU A 35 8.78 2.15 17.55
CA LEU A 35 7.60 2.21 16.69
C LEU A 35 7.45 3.59 16.01
N PRO A 36 6.77 3.66 14.85
CA PRO A 36 6.46 4.93 14.21
C PRO A 36 5.72 5.87 15.16
N LYS A 37 6.02 7.17 15.08
CA LYS A 37 5.30 8.17 15.89
C LYS A 37 4.12 8.71 15.11
N THR A 38 2.92 8.41 15.57
CA THR A 38 1.66 8.94 15.04
C THR A 38 1.66 10.46 15.01
N LYS A 39 1.28 11.04 13.86
CA LYS A 39 1.00 12.48 13.77
C LYS A 39 -0.50 12.79 13.85
N GLY A 40 -1.35 11.76 13.93
CA GLY A 40 -2.81 11.88 14.01
C GLY A 40 -3.44 12.51 12.76
N LYS A 41 -2.71 12.54 11.63
CA LYS A 41 -3.16 13.21 10.42
C LYS A 41 -3.88 12.20 9.51
N PRO A 42 -5.22 12.21 9.43
CA PRO A 42 -5.96 11.22 8.64
C PRO A 42 -5.64 11.39 7.15
N ARG A 43 -5.40 10.27 6.48
CA ARG A 43 -5.06 10.16 5.06
C ARG A 43 -5.78 8.95 4.48
N VAL A 44 -5.78 8.88 3.16
CA VAL A 44 -6.17 7.69 2.41
C VAL A 44 -4.96 7.23 1.61
N LEU A 45 -4.59 5.97 1.76
CA LEU A 45 -3.61 5.31 0.91
C LEU A 45 -4.36 4.69 -0.27
N CYS A 46 -4.27 5.29 -1.45
CA CYS A 46 -4.99 4.84 -2.63
C CYS A 46 -4.05 4.11 -3.59
N LEU A 47 -4.35 2.86 -3.91
CA LEU A 47 -3.70 2.13 -4.98
C LEU A 47 -4.44 2.39 -6.29
N THR A 48 -3.72 2.78 -7.33
CA THR A 48 -4.24 2.89 -8.69
C THR A 48 -3.42 2.07 -9.67
N ALA A 49 -4.04 1.74 -10.80
CA ALA A 49 -3.44 0.98 -11.88
C ALA A 49 -3.72 1.65 -13.23
N GLU A 50 -2.69 1.75 -14.05
CA GLU A 50 -2.74 2.28 -15.41
C GLU A 50 -2.28 1.17 -16.38
N ARG A 51 -2.98 0.96 -17.49
CA ARG A 51 -2.58 -0.06 -18.48
C ARG A 51 -1.23 0.32 -19.10
N ARG A 52 -0.31 -0.64 -19.24
CA ARG A 52 0.96 -0.37 -19.94
C ARG A 52 0.72 -0.33 -21.45
N SER A 53 1.15 0.75 -22.09
CA SER A 53 0.97 0.94 -23.54
C SER A 53 1.76 -0.06 -24.40
N LYS A 54 2.97 -0.45 -23.97
CA LYS A 54 3.90 -1.29 -24.78
C LYS A 54 4.06 -2.73 -24.28
N ARG A 55 3.41 -3.12 -23.18
CA ARG A 55 3.59 -4.43 -22.53
C ARG A 55 2.29 -4.90 -21.92
N ARG A 56 2.11 -6.22 -21.77
CA ARG A 56 1.02 -6.78 -20.96
C ARG A 56 1.16 -6.35 -19.49
N GLY A 57 0.02 -6.18 -18.82
CA GLY A 57 -0.07 -5.84 -17.39
C GLY A 57 -0.23 -4.35 -17.11
N PHE A 58 -0.24 -4.03 -15.82
CA PHE A 58 -0.53 -2.69 -15.32
C PHE A 58 0.70 -2.05 -14.67
N LYS A 59 0.68 -0.72 -14.59
CA LYS A 59 1.63 0.10 -13.85
C LYS A 59 0.91 0.61 -12.61
N GLY A 60 1.39 0.18 -11.44
CA GLY A 60 0.77 0.53 -10.16
C GLY A 60 1.35 1.80 -9.56
N SER A 61 0.49 2.60 -8.93
CA SER A 61 0.89 3.76 -8.13
C SER A 61 0.17 3.77 -6.79
N VAL A 62 0.90 4.14 -5.74
CA VAL A 62 0.33 4.41 -4.43
C VAL A 62 0.29 5.92 -4.21
N HIS A 63 -0.90 6.43 -3.92
CA HIS A 63 -1.16 7.83 -3.67
C HIS A 63 -1.48 8.04 -2.19
N ILE A 64 -0.86 9.05 -1.59
CA ILE A 64 -1.20 9.50 -0.25
C ILE A 64 -2.14 10.69 -0.39
N CYS A 65 -3.43 10.48 -0.13
CA CYS A 65 -4.48 11.47 -0.28
C CYS A 65 -4.85 12.09 1.07
N LYS A 66 -5.15 13.39 1.08
CA LYS A 66 -5.68 14.14 2.22
C LYS A 66 -7.10 14.60 1.87
N LEU A 67 -8.05 14.49 2.79
CA LEU A 67 -9.32 15.20 2.70
C LEU A 67 -9.11 16.65 3.13
N ASP A 68 -9.41 17.60 2.23
CA ASP A 68 -9.25 19.03 2.45
C ASP A 68 -10.51 19.76 1.99
N ALA A 69 -11.21 20.43 2.91
CA ALA A 69 -12.47 21.13 2.63
C ALA A 69 -13.50 20.28 1.85
N GLY A 70 -13.69 19.02 2.26
CA GLY A 70 -14.65 18.09 1.63
C GLY A 70 -14.18 17.46 0.32
N ARG A 71 -12.98 17.77 -0.17
CA ARG A 71 -12.41 17.19 -1.40
C ARG A 71 -11.12 16.46 -1.14
N PHE A 72 -10.92 15.30 -1.76
CA PHE A 72 -9.65 14.59 -1.68
C PHE A 72 -8.60 15.28 -2.55
N GLN A 73 -7.38 15.35 -2.04
CA GLN A 73 -6.21 15.88 -2.75
C GLN A 73 -5.04 14.91 -2.63
N VAL A 74 -4.42 14.56 -3.75
CA VAL A 74 -3.17 13.78 -3.77
C VAL A 74 -2.03 14.65 -3.25
N ARG A 75 -1.30 14.18 -2.23
CA ARG A 75 -0.14 14.88 -1.67
C ARG A 75 1.18 14.28 -2.12
N ASN A 76 1.21 12.97 -2.29
CA ASN A 76 2.37 12.24 -2.77
C ASN A 76 1.92 11.06 -3.63
N THR A 77 2.72 10.72 -4.64
CA THR A 77 2.52 9.57 -5.52
C THR A 77 3.83 8.80 -5.62
N TYR A 78 3.77 7.48 -5.47
CA TYR A 78 4.92 6.60 -5.59
C TYR A 78 4.60 5.44 -6.53
N LEU A 79 5.49 5.15 -7.48
CA LEU A 79 5.32 4.03 -8.40
C LEU A 79 5.69 2.72 -7.69
N LEU A 80 4.83 1.70 -7.83
CA LEU A 80 5.05 0.41 -7.18
C LEU A 80 6.28 -0.34 -7.68
N LYS A 81 6.73 -0.09 -8.92
CA LYS A 81 8.00 -0.63 -9.43
C LYS A 81 9.23 -0.27 -8.56
N PHE A 82 9.13 0.82 -7.78
CA PHE A 82 10.18 1.28 -6.88
C PHE A 82 9.99 0.82 -5.44
N LEU A 83 8.90 0.14 -5.11
CA LEU A 83 8.69 -0.40 -3.77
C LEU A 83 9.71 -1.50 -3.50
N THR A 84 10.55 -1.30 -2.48
CA THR A 84 11.62 -2.24 -2.10
C THR A 84 11.24 -3.08 -0.89
N ARG A 85 10.45 -2.52 0.03
CA ARG A 85 10.08 -3.18 1.29
C ARG A 85 8.71 -2.74 1.79
N MET A 86 8.03 -3.67 2.44
CA MET A 86 6.87 -3.44 3.30
C MET A 86 7.17 -4.03 4.67
N GLU A 87 6.81 -3.29 5.72
CA GLU A 87 7.04 -3.75 7.09
C GLU A 87 5.79 -3.53 7.92
N ALA A 88 5.30 -4.63 8.50
CA ALA A 88 4.33 -4.60 9.58
C ALA A 88 5.06 -4.39 10.89
N LEU A 89 4.69 -3.34 11.62
CA LEU A 89 5.20 -3.09 12.96
C LEU A 89 4.04 -3.20 13.93
N THR A 90 4.09 -4.24 14.75
CA THR A 90 3.10 -4.53 15.80
C THR A 90 3.82 -4.66 17.14
N ASP A 91 3.15 -4.29 18.23
CA ASP A 91 3.65 -4.56 19.58
C ASP A 91 2.94 -5.83 20.09
N PRO A 92 3.59 -7.01 20.04
CA PRO A 92 2.96 -8.26 20.48
C PRO A 92 2.63 -8.26 21.97
N SER A 93 3.21 -7.34 22.76
CA SER A 93 2.87 -7.19 24.17
C SER A 93 1.55 -6.41 24.40
N LYS A 94 0.99 -5.81 23.35
CA LYS A 94 -0.21 -4.97 23.42
C LYS A 94 -1.16 -5.27 22.25
N PRO A 95 -2.05 -6.26 22.39
CA PRO A 95 -2.93 -6.70 21.31
C PRO A 95 -3.91 -5.62 20.84
N ASN A 96 -4.20 -4.62 21.66
CA ASN A 96 -5.10 -3.51 21.34
C ASN A 96 -4.36 -2.24 20.86
N GLN A 97 -3.08 -2.35 20.49
CA GLN A 97 -2.35 -1.21 19.95
C GLN A 97 -2.62 -1.00 18.45
N PRO A 98 -2.53 0.26 17.99
CA PRO A 98 -2.60 0.57 16.58
C PRO A 98 -1.56 -0.20 15.78
N GLN A 99 -1.95 -0.63 14.59
CA GLN A 99 -1.09 -1.37 13.69
C GLN A 99 -0.33 -0.39 12.82
N PHE A 100 0.93 -0.68 12.49
CA PHE A 100 1.70 0.21 11.63
C PHE A 100 2.17 -0.50 10.36
N LEU A 101 1.96 0.18 9.23
CA LEU A 101 2.52 -0.17 7.94
C LEU A 101 3.57 0.86 7.56
N GLU A 102 4.76 0.38 7.23
CA GLU A 102 5.75 1.21 6.59
C GLU A 102 6.04 0.71 5.16
N LEU A 103 6.36 1.65 4.27
CA LEU A 103 6.66 1.41 2.86
C LEU A 103 7.96 2.11 2.48
N TRP A 104 8.84 1.39 1.78
CA TRP A 104 10.15 1.86 1.34
C TRP A 104 10.19 1.86 -0.17
N PHE A 105 10.65 2.97 -0.73
CA PHE A 105 10.81 3.14 -2.16
C PHE A 105 12.26 3.51 -2.48
N SER A 106 12.86 2.79 -3.43
CA SER A 106 14.15 3.17 -3.98
C SER A 106 14.02 4.49 -4.73
N ASN A 107 14.92 5.45 -4.47
CA ASN A 107 15.01 6.64 -5.30
C ASN A 107 15.99 6.39 -6.45
N ASN A 108 15.59 6.66 -7.70
CA ASN A 108 16.44 6.41 -8.87
C ASN A 108 17.71 7.28 -8.92
N ALA A 109 17.76 8.35 -8.12
CA ALA A 109 18.85 9.32 -8.19
C ALA A 109 20.05 8.98 -7.29
N PHE A 110 19.88 8.23 -6.19
CA PHE A 110 20.93 7.89 -5.22
C PHE A 110 20.55 6.64 -4.42
N THR A 111 21.50 6.01 -3.73
CA THR A 111 21.28 4.88 -2.78
C THR A 111 20.34 5.20 -1.59
N SER A 112 19.68 6.36 -1.60
CA SER A 112 18.68 6.77 -0.62
C SER A 112 17.32 6.11 -0.88
N GLU A 113 16.71 5.57 0.17
CA GLU A 113 15.32 5.11 0.14
C GLU A 113 14.38 6.18 0.72
N SER A 114 13.25 6.41 0.07
CA SER A 114 12.14 7.17 0.65
C SER A 114 11.29 6.24 1.49
N ARG A 115 10.96 6.66 2.72
CA ARG A 115 10.20 5.86 3.66
C ARG A 115 8.94 6.57 4.13
N PHE A 116 7.84 5.85 4.14
CA PHE A 116 6.55 6.33 4.62
C PHE A 116 6.01 5.39 5.66
N ALA A 117 5.35 5.95 6.67
CA ALA A 117 4.78 5.21 7.77
C ALA A 117 3.33 5.62 7.97
N PHE A 118 2.52 4.63 8.26
CA PHE A 118 1.08 4.75 8.42
C PHE A 118 0.66 3.96 9.63
N GLU A 119 -0.20 4.57 10.43
CA GLU A 119 -1.01 3.86 11.41
C GLU A 119 -2.30 3.41 10.73
N ILE A 120 -2.68 2.18 11.02
CA ILE A 120 -3.85 1.48 10.51
C ILE A 120 -4.66 1.04 11.73
N GLU A 121 -5.98 1.20 11.61
CA GLU A 121 -6.93 1.06 12.72
C GLU A 121 -6.89 -0.34 13.34
N ASP A 122 -6.87 -1.38 12.51
CA ASP A 122 -6.97 -2.76 12.93
C ASP A 122 -6.06 -3.70 12.10
N THR A 123 -5.96 -4.94 12.56
CA THR A 123 -5.12 -5.97 11.93
C THR A 123 -5.68 -6.41 10.58
N GLU A 124 -7.00 -6.43 10.39
CA GLU A 124 -7.62 -6.85 9.14
C GLU A 124 -7.29 -5.87 8.01
N SER A 125 -7.47 -4.59 8.25
CA SER A 125 -7.11 -3.48 7.37
C SER A 125 -5.61 -3.47 7.04
N LEU A 126 -4.74 -3.81 8.00
CA LEU A 126 -3.30 -3.95 7.76
C LEU A 126 -3.02 -5.12 6.81
N GLN A 127 -3.62 -6.28 7.08
CA GLN A 127 -3.46 -7.49 6.28
C GLN A 127 -3.97 -7.29 4.86
N GLU A 128 -5.13 -6.66 4.70
CA GLU A 128 -5.70 -6.30 3.41
C GLU A 128 -4.77 -5.36 2.64
N ALA A 129 -4.34 -4.25 3.26
CA ALA A 129 -3.43 -3.30 2.61
C ALA A 129 -2.12 -3.94 2.16
N MET A 130 -1.47 -4.72 3.02
CA MET A 130 -0.23 -5.42 2.67
C MET A 130 -0.46 -6.46 1.57
N GLY A 131 -1.52 -7.27 1.69
CA GLY A 131 -1.86 -8.32 0.76
C GLY A 131 -2.13 -7.78 -0.64
N THR A 132 -2.99 -6.75 -0.75
CA THR A 132 -3.32 -6.12 -2.03
C THR A 132 -2.09 -5.52 -2.71
N ILE A 133 -1.25 -4.77 -1.97
CA ILE A 133 -0.03 -4.16 -2.53
C ILE A 133 0.97 -5.24 -2.97
N TYR A 134 1.19 -6.27 -2.13
CA TYR A 134 2.10 -7.37 -2.43
C TYR A 134 1.69 -8.13 -3.69
N LEU A 135 0.42 -8.51 -3.77
CA LEU A 135 -0.12 -9.31 -4.86
C LEU A 135 -0.14 -8.52 -6.17
N PHE A 136 -0.45 -7.21 -6.11
CA PHE A 136 -0.32 -6.32 -7.25
C PHE A 136 1.11 -6.30 -7.78
N CYS A 137 2.11 -6.08 -6.91
CA CYS A 137 3.52 -6.07 -7.28
C CYS A 137 3.95 -7.40 -7.91
N LYS A 138 3.56 -8.53 -7.29
CA LYS A 138 3.86 -9.88 -7.78
C LYS A 138 3.34 -10.11 -9.20
N ARG A 139 2.09 -9.70 -9.48
CA ARG A 139 1.44 -9.92 -10.79
C ARG A 139 1.88 -8.94 -11.87
N ASN A 140 2.09 -7.67 -11.53
CA ASN A 140 2.20 -6.59 -12.51
C ASN A 140 3.60 -5.96 -12.62
N GLU A 141 4.37 -5.92 -11.54
CA GLU A 141 5.66 -5.21 -11.50
C GLU A 141 6.86 -6.14 -11.69
N ARG A 142 6.64 -7.47 -11.77
CA ARG A 142 7.68 -8.52 -11.88
C ARG A 142 8.74 -8.47 -10.78
N LYS A 143 8.49 -7.69 -9.73
CA LYS A 143 9.34 -7.49 -8.58
C LYS A 143 8.44 -7.50 -7.35
N VAL A 144 8.84 -8.28 -6.36
CA VAL A 144 8.12 -8.40 -5.10
C VAL A 144 8.91 -7.64 -4.03
N PRO A 145 8.26 -6.76 -3.23
CA PRO A 145 8.94 -6.08 -2.14
C PRO A 145 9.32 -7.09 -1.04
N ALA A 146 10.42 -6.83 -0.34
CA ALA A 146 10.76 -7.58 0.87
C ALA A 146 9.66 -7.36 1.94
N VAL A 147 9.27 -8.42 2.63
CA VAL A 147 8.29 -8.36 3.73
C VAL A 147 9.01 -8.53 5.06
N VAL A 148 8.73 -7.64 6.00
CA VAL A 148 9.25 -7.69 7.38
C VAL A 148 8.09 -7.62 8.36
N GLY A 149 8.17 -8.36 9.47
CA GLY A 149 7.10 -8.42 10.48
C GLY A 149 5.93 -9.34 10.13
N ALA A 150 5.97 -10.01 8.97
CA ALA A 150 5.05 -11.05 8.57
C ALA A 150 5.76 -12.06 7.64
N GLU A 151 5.21 -13.26 7.51
CA GLU A 151 5.67 -14.22 6.50
C GLU A 151 5.09 -13.88 5.12
N ALA A 152 5.92 -13.91 4.07
CA ALA A 152 5.48 -13.58 2.71
C ALA A 152 4.35 -14.49 2.19
N SER A 153 4.33 -15.76 2.61
CA SER A 153 3.25 -16.71 2.31
C SER A 153 1.91 -16.28 2.91
N ASN A 154 1.92 -15.70 4.11
CA ASN A 154 0.71 -15.18 4.76
C ASN A 154 0.24 -13.89 4.10
N VAL A 155 1.16 -12.99 3.73
CA VAL A 155 0.81 -11.78 2.97
C VAL A 155 0.14 -12.13 1.64
N GLU A 156 0.62 -13.16 0.96
CA GLU A 156 -0.01 -13.64 -0.28
C GLU A 156 -1.42 -14.18 -0.05
N LYS A 157 -1.65 -14.93 1.03
CA LYS A 157 -3.00 -15.41 1.42
C LYS A 157 -3.94 -14.24 1.73
N TRP A 158 -3.48 -13.23 2.46
CA TRP A 158 -4.26 -12.02 2.75
C TRP A 158 -4.64 -11.30 1.47
N GLY A 159 -3.71 -11.18 0.53
CA GLY A 159 -3.99 -10.62 -0.79
C GLY A 159 -5.08 -11.38 -1.53
N ALA A 160 -4.95 -12.71 -1.60
CA ALA A 160 -5.95 -13.58 -2.26
C ALA A 160 -7.33 -13.49 -1.60
N GLN A 161 -7.39 -13.34 -0.27
CA GLN A 161 -8.64 -13.15 0.48
C GLN A 161 -9.27 -11.77 0.20
N ALA A 162 -8.45 -10.73 0.13
CA ALA A 162 -8.89 -9.37 -0.20
C ALA A 162 -9.49 -9.29 -1.62
N GLU A 163 -8.96 -10.04 -2.59
CA GLU A 163 -9.54 -10.05 -3.94
C GLU A 163 -10.95 -10.65 -3.94
N ARG A 164 -11.11 -11.81 -3.29
CA ARG A 164 -12.41 -12.51 -3.20
C ARG A 164 -13.46 -11.67 -2.49
N SER A 165 -13.04 -10.93 -1.46
CA SER A 165 -13.94 -10.06 -0.68
C SER A 165 -14.40 -8.83 -1.49
N ASN A 166 -13.65 -8.47 -2.54
CA ASN A 166 -13.96 -7.36 -3.43
C ASN A 166 -14.73 -7.78 -4.70
N GLU A 167 -15.03 -9.07 -4.90
CA GLU A 167 -15.83 -9.58 -6.04
C GLU A 167 -17.33 -9.18 -6.01
N GLY A 168 -17.72 -8.25 -5.14
CA GLY A 168 -19.08 -7.72 -5.04
C GLY A 168 -19.22 -6.34 -4.40
N SER A 169 -18.12 -5.56 -4.30
CA SER A 169 -18.16 -4.20 -3.72
C SER A 169 -17.98 -3.13 -4.82
N ASP A 170 -18.77 -2.05 -4.75
CA ASP A 170 -18.67 -0.87 -5.63
C ASP A 170 -17.30 -0.15 -5.56
N PHE A 171 -16.38 -0.59 -4.68
CA PHE A 171 -15.04 -0.03 -4.51
C PHE A 171 -13.89 -0.97 -4.90
N GLY A 172 -14.20 -2.10 -5.52
CA GLY A 172 -13.20 -3.04 -6.02
C GLY A 172 -13.04 -2.91 -7.54
N ALA A 173 -12.00 -2.20 -8.03
CA ALA A 173 -11.50 -2.55 -9.35
C ALA A 173 -10.74 -3.88 -9.21
N THR A 174 -11.55 -4.95 -9.26
CA THR A 174 -11.24 -6.32 -9.65
C THR A 174 -9.78 -6.41 -10.05
N LEU A 175 -8.93 -6.98 -9.19
CA LEU A 175 -7.49 -7.13 -9.41
C LEU A 175 -7.26 -7.77 -10.78
N LEU A 176 -7.03 -6.90 -11.77
CA LEU A 176 -7.44 -7.07 -13.17
C LEU A 176 -7.10 -8.47 -13.70
N SER A 177 -8.14 -9.30 -13.80
CA SER A 177 -8.10 -10.62 -14.41
C SER A 177 -7.62 -10.46 -15.86
N ALA A 178 -6.73 -11.36 -16.26
CA ALA A 178 -6.11 -11.34 -17.59
C ALA A 178 -7.08 -11.72 -18.73
N ASP A 179 -8.37 -11.90 -18.43
CA ASP A 179 -9.39 -12.45 -19.33
C ASP A 179 -10.28 -11.39 -20.00
N GLU A 180 -10.11 -10.10 -19.71
CA GLU A 180 -10.68 -9.03 -20.55
C GLU A 180 -9.77 -8.70 -21.76
N ALA A 181 -9.26 -9.75 -22.40
CA ALA A 181 -8.55 -9.70 -23.67
C ALA A 181 -9.39 -10.41 -24.74
N GLY A 182 -10.56 -9.84 -25.02
CA GLY A 182 -11.29 -10.02 -26.28
C GLY A 182 -10.99 -8.85 -27.21
#